data_AF-A0A241Q3L1-F1
#
_entry.id   AF-A0A241Q3L1-F1
#
_cell.length_a   1.000
_cell.length_b   1.000
_cell.length_c   1.000
_cell.angle_alpha   90.00
_cell.angle_beta   90.00
_cell.angle_gamma   90.00
#
_symmetry.space_group_name_H-M   'P 1'
#
loop_
_entity.id
_entity.type
_entity.pdbx_description
1 polymer ?
#
loop_
_entity_poly.entity_id
_entity_poly.type
_entity_poly.pdbx_seq_one_letter_code
_entity_poly.pdbx_strand_id
1 'polypeptide(L)'
;MSNNDLNQFKEINFNDLIKVDLEKQKRMLNEKEKADIILNFNKKNFSKEKLESIFKYIFLEYKKKIILRNILDENYEYIKKLEAYFEIIKNNKK
;
A
#
# COMPACT_ATOMS: atom_id res chain seq x y z
N MET A 1 16.02 23.44 13.69
CA MET A 1 16.83 22.38 13.06
C MET A 1 15.93 21.17 12.92
N SER A 2 15.51 20.80 11.70
CA SER A 2 14.56 19.70 11.46
C SER A 2 15.30 18.36 11.51
N ASN A 3 15.15 17.62 12.61
CA ASN A 3 15.72 16.28 12.71
C ASN A 3 14.81 15.29 11.94
N ASN A 4 15.41 14.68 10.92
CA ASN A 4 14.92 13.61 10.06
C ASN A 4 13.85 12.66 10.66
N ASP A 5 12.58 12.94 10.39
CA ASP A 5 11.42 12.05 10.68
C ASP A 5 11.32 10.83 9.73
N LEU A 6 12.27 10.65 8.80
CA LEU A 6 12.28 9.52 7.87
C LEU A 6 12.62 8.17 8.53
N ASN A 7 13.21 8.17 9.73
CA ASN A 7 13.48 6.93 10.50
C ASN A 7 12.19 6.25 10.98
N GLN A 8 11.03 6.90 10.86
CA GLN A 8 9.73 6.34 11.22
C GLN A 8 9.07 5.58 10.07
N PHE A 9 9.67 5.58 8.87
CA PHE A 9 9.07 4.95 7.69
C PHE A 9 9.96 3.86 7.11
N LYS A 10 9.35 2.72 6.82
CA LYS A 10 9.97 1.66 6.03
C LYS A 10 9.57 1.84 4.56
N GLU A 11 10.54 2.04 3.69
CA GLU A 11 10.29 2.07 2.25
C GLU A 11 10.31 0.67 1.64
N ILE A 12 9.26 0.32 0.92
CA ILE A 12 9.11 -0.95 0.19
C ILE A 12 8.92 -0.62 -1.29
N ASN A 13 9.72 -1.26 -2.13
CA ASN A 13 9.52 -1.24 -3.57
C ASN A 13 8.29 -2.06 -3.94
N PHE A 14 7.27 -1.40 -4.51
CA PHE A 14 6.02 -2.06 -4.89
C PHE A 14 6.25 -3.19 -5.90
N ASN A 15 7.21 -3.02 -6.82
CA ASN A 15 7.56 -4.04 -7.80
C ASN A 15 8.13 -5.31 -7.16
N ASP A 16 8.81 -5.21 -6.03
CA ASP A 16 9.36 -6.38 -5.33
C ASP A 16 8.29 -7.04 -4.45
N LEU A 17 7.39 -6.24 -3.88
CA LEU A 17 6.22 -6.72 -3.16
C LEU A 17 5.36 -7.64 -4.04
N ILE A 18 5.01 -7.21 -5.26
CA ILE A 18 4.12 -8.00 -6.14
C ILE A 18 4.75 -9.22 -6.81
N LYS A 19 6.06 -9.45 -6.64
CA LYS A 19 6.77 -10.61 -7.21
C LYS A 19 6.67 -11.86 -6.34
N VAL A 20 6.34 -11.70 -5.07
CA VAL A 20 6.23 -12.81 -4.12
C VAL A 20 4.76 -13.20 -3.92
N ASP A 21 4.52 -14.36 -3.32
CA ASP A 21 3.17 -14.82 -2.96
C ASP A 21 2.49 -13.91 -1.93
N LEU A 22 1.16 -14.03 -1.81
CA LEU A 22 0.34 -13.18 -0.93
C LEU A 22 0.76 -13.29 0.55
N GLU A 23 1.22 -14.45 1.01
CA GLU A 23 1.66 -14.64 2.38
C GLU A 23 2.92 -13.82 2.67
N LYS A 24 3.90 -13.87 1.77
CA LYS A 24 5.12 -13.06 1.84
C LYS A 24 4.83 -11.57 1.67
N GLN A 25 3.91 -11.20 0.78
CA GLN A 25 3.45 -9.81 0.64
C GLN A 25 2.95 -9.26 1.97
N LYS A 26 2.04 -10.00 2.64
CA LYS A 26 1.54 -9.63 3.96
C LYS A 26 2.67 -9.55 4.99
N ARG A 27 3.63 -10.48 5.00
CA ARG A 27 4.79 -10.42 5.91
C ARG A 27 5.65 -9.19 5.68
N MET A 28 5.94 -8.83 4.43
CA MET A 28 6.71 -7.62 4.09
C MET A 28 6.03 -6.33 4.58
N LEU A 29 4.70 -6.27 4.47
CA LEU A 29 3.88 -5.14 4.95
C LEU A 29 3.73 -5.13 6.48
N ASN A 30 3.66 -6.29 7.14
CA ASN A 30 3.44 -6.38 8.59
C ASN A 30 4.73 -6.59 9.40
N GLU A 31 5.90 -6.45 8.78
CA GLU A 31 7.16 -6.67 9.49
C GLU A 31 7.18 -5.84 10.78
N LYS A 32 7.66 -6.47 11.87
CA LYS A 32 7.41 -6.08 13.28
C LYS A 32 7.91 -4.68 13.66
N GLU A 33 8.56 -3.98 12.75
CA GLU A 33 8.97 -2.61 12.94
C GLU A 33 7.73 -1.72 13.07
N LYS A 34 7.70 -0.84 14.08
CA LYS A 34 6.59 0.11 14.32
C LYS A 34 6.46 1.18 13.24
N ALA A 35 7.29 1.13 12.21
CA ALA A 35 7.34 2.11 11.15
C ALA A 35 6.07 2.09 10.28
N ASP A 36 5.60 3.27 9.92
CA ASP A 36 4.65 3.47 8.82
C ASP A 36 5.32 3.06 7.50
N ILE A 37 4.55 2.83 6.43
CA ILE A 37 5.10 2.32 5.16
C ILE A 37 5.10 3.39 4.08
N ILE A 38 6.20 3.46 3.33
CA ILE A 38 6.23 4.09 2.02
C ILE A 38 6.22 2.98 0.97
N LEU A 39 5.17 2.92 0.15
CA LEU A 39 5.14 2.08 -1.05
C LEU A 39 5.65 2.89 -2.23
N ASN A 40 6.84 2.56 -2.72
CA ASN A 40 7.45 3.23 -3.85
C ASN A 40 7.15 2.46 -5.15
N PHE A 41 6.46 3.12 -6.07
CA PHE A 41 6.01 2.59 -7.37
C PHE A 41 7.08 2.74 -8.47
N ASN A 42 8.16 3.47 -8.19
CA ASN A 42 9.28 3.71 -9.10
C ASN A 42 8.85 4.20 -10.49
N LYS A 43 7.80 5.02 -10.56
CA LYS A 43 7.20 5.56 -11.80
C LYS A 43 6.83 4.46 -12.81
N LYS A 44 6.44 3.27 -12.34
CA LYS A 44 5.98 2.16 -13.17
C LYS A 44 4.47 2.05 -13.15
N ASN A 45 3.90 1.60 -14.26
CA ASN A 45 2.50 1.24 -14.34
C ASN A 45 2.31 -0.22 -13.89
N PHE A 46 1.18 -0.53 -13.23
CA PHE A 46 0.87 -1.88 -12.75
C PHE A 46 -0.52 -2.31 -13.21
N SER A 47 -0.73 -3.63 -13.35
CA SER A 47 -2.04 -4.15 -13.70
C SER A 47 -3.03 -3.95 -12.56
N LYS A 48 -4.30 -3.72 -12.92
CA LYS A 48 -5.41 -3.58 -11.98
C LYS A 48 -5.48 -4.74 -10.98
N GLU A 49 -5.32 -5.97 -11.46
CA GLU A 49 -5.32 -7.19 -10.64
C GLU A 49 -4.27 -7.15 -9.51
N LYS A 50 -3.05 -6.69 -9.82
CA LYS A 50 -1.97 -6.60 -8.84
C LYS A 50 -2.22 -5.51 -7.81
N LEU A 51 -2.75 -4.36 -8.26
CA LEU A 51 -3.15 -3.28 -7.38
C LEU A 51 -4.29 -3.73 -6.46
N GLU A 52 -5.33 -4.33 -7.01
CA GLU A 52 -6.50 -4.80 -6.26
C GLU A 52 -6.10 -5.82 -5.17
N SER A 53 -5.24 -6.79 -5.51
CA SER A 53 -4.80 -7.82 -4.56
C SER A 53 -4.15 -7.20 -3.31
N ILE A 54 -3.22 -6.26 -3.49
CA ILE A 54 -2.51 -5.59 -2.39
C ILE A 54 -3.42 -4.60 -1.66
N PHE A 55 -4.14 -3.76 -2.39
CA PHE A 55 -4.91 -2.68 -1.78
C PHE A 55 -6.18 -3.16 -1.08
N LYS A 56 -6.78 -4.28 -1.52
CA LYS A 56 -7.84 -4.97 -0.77
C LYS A 56 -7.36 -5.34 0.63
N TYR A 57 -6.16 -5.91 0.74
CA TYR A 57 -5.57 -6.24 2.04
C TYR A 57 -5.31 -4.98 2.86
N ILE A 58 -4.74 -3.93 2.25
CA ILE A 58 -4.46 -2.66 2.90
C ILE A 58 -5.73 -2.03 3.49
N PHE A 59 -6.79 -1.88 2.71
CA PHE A 59 -7.99 -1.17 3.16
C PHE A 59 -8.83 -1.97 4.16
N LEU A 60 -8.80 -3.29 4.10
CA LEU A 60 -9.61 -4.15 4.98
C LEU A 60 -8.91 -4.52 6.28
N GLU A 61 -7.61 -4.80 6.25
CA GLU A 61 -6.90 -5.45 7.36
C GLU A 61 -5.72 -4.62 7.90
N TYR A 62 -5.14 -3.73 7.10
CA TYR A 62 -3.91 -3.03 7.48
C TYR A 62 -4.19 -1.80 8.36
N LYS A 63 -3.40 -1.64 9.43
CA LYS A 63 -3.66 -0.64 10.49
C LYS A 63 -2.70 0.54 10.50
N LYS A 64 -1.58 0.45 9.78
CA LYS A 64 -0.55 1.50 9.75
C LYS A 64 -0.77 2.45 8.58
N LYS A 65 -0.18 3.65 8.63
CA LYS A 65 -0.28 4.59 7.52
C LYS A 65 0.56 4.08 6.35
N ILE A 66 0.06 4.34 5.14
CA ILE A 66 0.76 4.07 3.90
C ILE A 66 0.88 5.36 3.10
N ILE A 67 2.10 5.68 2.68
CA ILE A 67 2.40 6.76 1.74
C ILE A 67 2.70 6.13 0.39
N LEU A 68 2.02 6.58 -0.65
CA LEU A 68 2.30 6.18 -2.03
C LEU A 68 3.34 7.14 -2.63
N ARG A 69 4.50 6.62 -3.05
CA ARG A 69 5.62 7.42 -3.59
C ARG A 69 5.90 7.04 -5.03
N ASN A 70 6.29 8.03 -5.85
CA ASN A 70 6.62 7.85 -7.27
C ASN A 70 5.55 7.08 -8.06
N ILE A 71 4.29 7.30 -7.72
CA ILE A 71 3.15 6.67 -8.38
C ILE A 71 2.75 7.47 -9.62
N LEU A 72 2.38 6.76 -10.70
CA LEU A 72 1.77 7.36 -11.88
C LEU A 72 0.29 7.63 -11.64
N ASP A 73 -0.26 8.64 -12.29
CA ASP A 73 -1.63 9.09 -12.09
C ASP A 73 -2.65 7.97 -12.32
N GLU A 74 -2.46 7.12 -13.34
CA GLU A 74 -3.39 6.03 -13.64
C GLU A 74 -3.48 4.99 -12.51
N ASN A 75 -2.35 4.65 -11.90
CA ASN A 75 -2.33 3.76 -10.74
C ASN A 75 -3.00 4.43 -9.54
N TYR A 76 -2.71 5.71 -9.32
CA TYR A 76 -3.24 6.47 -8.18
C TYR A 76 -4.76 6.61 -8.25
N GLU A 77 -5.29 6.97 -9.43
CA GLU A 77 -6.73 7.04 -9.68
C GLU A 77 -7.42 5.69 -9.45
N TYR A 78 -6.81 4.60 -9.89
CA TYR A 78 -7.38 3.27 -9.68
C TYR A 78 -7.37 2.89 -8.20
N ILE A 79 -6.30 3.18 -7.46
CA ILE A 79 -6.24 2.92 -6.01
C ILE A 79 -7.29 3.74 -5.26
N LYS A 80 -7.53 5.00 -5.62
CA LYS A 80 -8.62 5.81 -5.04
C LYS A 80 -9.99 5.21 -5.28
N LYS A 81 -10.24 4.65 -6.48
CA LYS A 81 -11.49 3.95 -6.77
C LYS A 81 -11.66 2.72 -5.87
N LEU A 82 -10.58 1.97 -5.63
CA LEU A 82 -10.59 0.83 -4.71
C LEU A 82 -10.86 1.28 -3.26
N GLU A 83 -10.23 2.35 -2.81
CA GLU A 83 -10.44 2.92 -1.47
C GLU A 83 -11.92 3.21 -1.22
N ALA A 84 -12.54 4.01 -2.10
CA ALA A 84 -13.96 4.34 -2.02
C ALA A 84 -14.86 3.09 -2.03
N TYR A 85 -14.55 2.11 -2.88
CA TYR A 85 -15.30 0.85 -2.94
C TYR A 85 -15.24 0.07 -1.61
N PHE A 86 -14.05 -0.09 -1.02
CA PHE A 86 -13.90 -0.83 0.22
C PHE A 86 -14.40 -0.08 1.45
N GLU A 87 -14.37 1.25 1.46
CA GLU A 87 -15.03 2.07 2.47
C GLU A 87 -16.55 1.84 2.48
N ILE A 88 -17.19 1.84 1.31
CA ILE A 88 -18.63 1.55 1.17
C ILE A 88 -18.95 0.15 1.72
N ILE A 89 -18.16 -0.87 1.35
CA ILE A 89 -18.37 -2.24 1.83
C ILE A 89 -18.25 -2.33 3.34
N LYS A 90 -17.26 -1.66 3.93
CA LYS A 90 -17.03 -1.67 5.38
C LYS A 90 -18.18 -1.02 6.15
N ASN A 91 -18.77 0.04 5.59
CA ASN A 91 -19.90 0.74 6.19
C ASN A 91 -21.21 -0.04 6.07
N ASN A 92 -21.42 -0.78 4.98
CA ASN A 92 -22.62 -1.61 4.77
C ASN A 92 -22.62 -2.94 5.54
N LYS A 93 -21.51 -3.30 6.21
CA LYS A 93 -21.39 -4.50 7.06
C LYS A 93 -21.59 -4.23 8.55
N LYS A 94 -21.89 -2.98 8.94
CA LYS A 94 -22.25 -2.58 10.30
C LYS A 94 -23.76 -2.45 10.42
#